data_AF-A0A376YE04-F1
#
_entry.id   AF-A0A376YE04-F1
#
_cell.length_a   1.000
_cell.length_b   1.000
_cell.length_c   1.000
_cell.angle_alpha   90.00
_cell.angle_beta   90.00
_cell.angle_gamma   90.00
#
_symmetry.space_group_name_H-M   'P 1'
#
loop_
_entity.id
_entity.type
_entity.pdbx_description
1 polymer ?
#
loop_
_entity_poly.entity_id
_entity_poly.type
_entity_poly.pdbx_seq_one_letter_code
_entity_poly.pdbx_strand_id
1 'polypeptide(L)' 'MKIVIAPDSFKESLSAEKCCQAIKAGFSTLFPDANYICLPIADGGEGTVDAMVAATGGNIVTLKSAGRWAKK' A
#
# COMPACT_ATOMS: atom_id res chain seq x y z
N MET A 1 -17.16 -8.57 13.97
CA MET A 1 -16.03 -7.70 14.39
C MET A 1 -15.51 -6.96 13.17
N LYS A 2 -15.06 -5.70 13.30
CA LYS A 2 -14.46 -4.93 12.21
C LYS A 2 -12.98 -4.70 12.51
N ILE A 3 -12.10 -5.10 11.60
CA ILE A 3 -10.64 -5.01 11.76
C ILE A 3 -10.10 -4.12 10.65
N VAL A 4 -9.49 -3.00 11.04
CA VAL A 4 -8.78 -2.11 10.10
C VAL A 4 -7.29 -2.45 10.17
N ILE A 5 -6.71 -2.78 9.02
CA ILE A 5 -5.30 -3.11 8.86
C ILE A 5 -4.67 -1.94 8.10
N ALA A 6 -3.90 -1.10 8.81
CA ALA A 6 -3.27 0.09 8.25
C ALA A 6 -1.74 0.12 8.49
N PRO A 7 -0.98 -0.80 7.89
CA PRO A 7 0.47 -0.88 8.01
C PRO A 7 1.16 0.07 7.02
N ASP A 8 2.39 0.43 7.37
CA ASP A 8 3.37 0.98 6.44
C ASP A 8 4.18 -0.15 5.76
N SER A 9 4.94 0.21 4.74
CA SER A 9 5.87 -0.67 4.05
C SER A 9 7.00 -1.15 4.96
N PHE A 10 7.49 -2.35 4.68
CA PHE A 10 8.77 -2.83 5.20
C PHE A 10 9.82 -2.47 4.16
N LYS A 11 10.60 -1.43 4.45
CA LYS A 11 11.60 -0.88 3.52
C LYS A 11 12.49 -1.97 2.93
N GLU A 12 12.68 -1.94 1.61
CA GLU A 12 13.41 -2.95 0.81
C GLU A 12 12.86 -4.40 0.89
N SER A 13 11.64 -4.61 1.40
CA SER A 13 11.10 -5.97 1.60
C SER A 13 9.66 -6.10 1.11
N LEU A 14 8.70 -5.49 1.80
CA LEU A 14 7.27 -5.60 1.48
C LEU A 14 6.66 -4.22 1.31
N SER A 15 5.85 -4.06 0.25
CA SER A 15 4.97 -2.91 0.15
C SER A 15 3.93 -2.93 1.28
N ALA A 16 3.40 -1.76 1.63
CA ALA A 16 2.31 -1.64 2.60
C ALA A 16 1.10 -2.53 2.24
N GLU A 17 0.78 -2.63 0.95
CA GLU A 17 -0.28 -3.52 0.46
C GLU A 17 0.01 -5.01 0.72
N LYS A 18 1.22 -5.48 0.44
CA LYS A 18 1.61 -6.87 0.74
C LYS A 18 1.56 -7.16 2.24
N CYS A 19 1.95 -6.18 3.05
CA CYS A 19 1.86 -6.26 4.51
C CYS A 19 0.40 -6.38 4.97
N CYS A 20 -0.51 -5.58 4.41
CA CYS A 20 -1.96 -5.70 4.63
C CYS A 20 -2.47 -7.12 4.38
N GLN A 21 -2.13 -7.70 3.22
CA GLN A 21 -2.61 -9.02 2.83
C GLN A 21 -2.04 -10.13 3.73
N ALA A 22 -0.78 -10.03 4.12
CA ALA A 22 -0.15 -10.99 5.03
C ALA A 22 -0.82 -10.98 6.42
N ILE A 23 -1.06 -9.79 6.99
CA ILE A 23 -1.77 -9.63 8.27
C ILE A 23 -3.19 -10.16 8.17
N LYS A 24 -3.93 -9.80 7.11
CA LYS A 24 -5.29 -10.30 6.87
C LYS A 24 -5.31 -11.82 6.81
N ALA A 25 -4.43 -12.42 6.01
CA ALA A 25 -4.37 -13.87 5.85
C ALA A 25 -4.14 -14.58 7.20
N GLY A 26 -3.22 -14.08 8.03
CA GLY A 26 -3.00 -14.63 9.37
C GLY A 26 -4.23 -14.50 10.27
N PHE A 27 -4.82 -13.31 10.35
CA PHE A 27 -6.00 -13.08 11.19
C PHE A 27 -7.24 -13.85 10.72
N SER A 28 -7.42 -14.05 9.41
CA SER A 28 -8.56 -14.80 8.88
C SER A 28 -8.54 -16.27 9.27
N THR A 29 -7.41 -16.82 9.70
CA THR A 29 -7.35 -18.18 10.26
C THR A 29 -8.04 -18.31 11.62
N LEU A 30 -8.11 -17.21 12.38
CA LEU A 30 -8.71 -17.15 13.73
C LEU A 30 -10.08 -16.49 13.72
N PHE A 31 -10.30 -15.51 12.85
CA PHE A 31 -11.52 -14.71 12.78
C PHE A 31 -12.10 -14.67 11.35
N PRO A 32 -12.52 -15.82 10.79
CA PRO A 32 -12.94 -15.90 9.39
C PRO A 32 -14.10 -14.96 9.04
N ASP A 33 -15.00 -14.69 9.98
CA ASP A 33 -16.20 -13.86 9.78
C ASP A 33 -15.97 -12.37 10.11
N ALA A 34 -14.74 -11.96 10.42
CA ALA A 34 -14.45 -10.55 10.63
C ALA A 34 -14.52 -9.75 9.32
N ASN A 35 -15.00 -8.52 9.40
CA ASN A 35 -14.94 -7.59 8.28
C ASN A 35 -13.57 -6.89 8.28
N TYR A 36 -12.75 -7.20 7.28
CA TYR A 36 -11.40 -6.67 7.12
C TYR A 36 -11.37 -5.49 6.17
N ILE A 37 -10.80 -4.37 6.62
CA ILE A 37 -10.47 -3.21 5.79
C ILE A 37 -8.96 -3.08 5.71
N CYS A 38 -8.40 -3.33 4.53
CA CYS A 38 -6.98 -3.08 4.25
C CYS A 38 -6.82 -1.64 3.77
N LEU A 39 -6.04 -0.84 4.50
CA LEU A 39 -5.81 0.57 4.21
C LEU A 39 -4.29 0.85 4.30
N PRO A 40 -3.49 0.48 3.28
CA PRO A 40 -2.05 0.74 3.30
C PRO A 40 -1.78 2.24 3.46
N ILE A 41 -0.83 2.58 4.33
CA ILE A 41 -0.43 3.96 4.61
C ILE A 41 1.02 4.20 4.18
N ALA A 42 1.38 5.47 4.06
CA ALA A 42 2.74 5.93 3.79
C ALA A 42 2.96 7.31 4.41
N ASP A 43 4.21 7.69 4.66
CA ASP A 43 4.62 8.92 5.36
C ASP A 43 4.98 10.10 4.45
N GLY A 44 4.90 9.91 3.12
CA GLY A 44 5.35 10.89 2.12
C GLY A 44 6.65 10.51 1.42
N GLY A 45 7.32 9.44 1.86
CA GLY A 45 8.49 8.87 1.21
C GLY A 45 8.17 7.99 0.00
N GLU A 46 9.06 7.03 -0.24
CA GLU A 46 8.89 6.00 -1.27
C GLU A 46 7.64 5.16 -1.03
N GLY A 47 6.94 4.77 -2.11
CA GLY A 47 5.70 3.99 -2.01
C GLY A 47 4.44 4.80 -1.67
N THR A 48 4.56 6.12 -1.42
CA THR A 48 3.39 6.97 -1.11
C THR A 48 2.37 7.02 -2.25
N VAL A 49 2.83 7.07 -3.50
CA VAL A 49 1.93 7.05 -4.68
C VAL A 49 1.14 5.73 -4.71
N ASP A 50 1.81 4.61 -4.48
CA ASP A 50 1.18 3.29 -4.48
C ASP A 50 0.13 3.15 -3.36
N ALA A 51 0.47 3.61 -2.14
CA ALA A 51 -0.45 3.62 -1.00
C ALA A 51 -1.70 4.46 -1.29
N MET A 52 -1.54 5.66 -1.86
CA MET A 52 -2.65 6.53 -2.23
C MET A 52 -3.55 5.93 -3.32
N VAL A 53 -2.95 5.34 -4.36
CA VAL A 53 -3.69 4.67 -5.43
C VAL A 53 -4.51 3.50 -4.86
N ALA A 54 -3.90 2.66 -4.03
CA ALA A 54 -4.57 1.53 -3.39
C ALA A 54 -5.71 1.98 -2.46
N ALA A 55 -5.51 3.04 -1.68
CA ALA A 55 -6.53 3.55 -0.75
C ALA A 55 -7.70 4.26 -1.43
N THR A 56 -7.48 4.88 -2.59
CA THR A 56 -8.49 5.71 -3.28
C THR A 56 -9.13 5.06 -4.50
N GLY A 57 -8.62 3.91 -4.96
CA GLY A 57 -9.02 3.31 -6.24
C GLY A 57 -8.55 4.15 -7.45
N GLY A 58 -7.46 4.89 -7.28
CA GLY A 58 -6.88 5.72 -8.33
C GLY A 58 -6.18 4.92 -9.42
N ASN A 59 -5.51 5.63 -10.35
CA ASN A 59 -4.72 5.01 -11.42
C ASN A 59 -3.35 5.68 -11.52
N ILE A 60 -2.32 4.88 -11.82
CA ILE A 60 -0.97 5.40 -12.13
C ILE A 60 -0.93 5.75 -13.62
N VAL A 61 -0.52 6.99 -13.92
CA VAL A 61 -0.33 7.47 -15.30
C VAL A 61 1.15 7.73 -15.54
N THR A 62 1.77 6.91 -16.38
CA THR A 62 3.19 7.04 -16.73
C THR A 62 3.38 8.06 -17.85
N LEU A 63 4.15 9.11 -17.58
CA LEU A 63 4.50 10.16 -18.55
C LEU A 63 6.02 10.34 -18.61
N LYS A 64 6.51 10.76 -19.79
CA LYS A 64 7.90 11.19 -19.92
C LYS A 64 8.03 12.62 -19.40
N SER A 65 8.94 12.83 -18.46
CA SER A 65 9.31 14.16 -17.96
C SER A 65 10.82 14.38 -18.16
N ALA A 66 11.25 15.64 -18.18
CA ALA A 66 12.67 15.96 -18.18
C ALA A 66 13.33 15.40 -16.90
N GLY A 67 14.28 14.48 -17.06
CA GLY A 67 15.05 13.94 -15.95
C GLY A 67 16.04 14.96 -15.39
N ARG A 68 16.50 14.75 -14.15
CA ARG A 68 17.43 15.65 -13.42
C ARG A 68 18.70 16.01 -14.21
N TRP A 69 19.10 15.17 -15.15
CA TRP A 69 20.31 15.32 -15.96
C TRP A 69 20.05 15.36 -17.45
N ALA A 70 18.84 15.74 -17.88
CA ALA A 70 18.58 15.97 -19.30
C ALA A 70 19.46 17.13 -19.81
N LYS A 71 20.63 16.81 -20.36
CA LYS A 71 21.20 17.62 -21.45
C LYS A 71 20.15 17.59 -22.57
N LYS A 72 19.86 18.77 -23.11
CA LYS A 72 18.96 19.00 -24.23
C LYS A 72 19.02 17.91 -25.29
#